data_AF-A0A0Q0ESJ0-F1
#
_entry.id   AF-A0A0Q0ESJ0-F1
#
_cell.length_a   1.000
_cell.length_b   1.000
_cell.length_c   1.000
_cell.angle_alpha   90.00
_cell.angle_beta   90.00
_cell.angle_gamma   90.00
#
_symmetry.space_group_name_H-M   'P 1'
#
loop_
_entity.id
_entity.type
_entity.pdbx_description
1 polymer ?
#
loop_
_entity_poly.entity_id
_entity_poly.type
_entity_poly.pdbx_seq_one_letter_code
_entity_poly.pdbx_strand_id
1 'polypeptide(L)' 'MTHDELPADPAVWQENGTKHTDSWWLHWQEWQTSRSGKLKKAPAALGNKAYPSAEAAPGTYVHER' A
#
# COMPACT_ATOMS: atom_id res chain seq x y z
N MET A 1 -12.13 -8.69 -5.23
CA MET A 1 -13.52 -8.27 -5.49
C MET A 1 -13.63 -6.80 -5.12
N THR A 2 -14.36 -5.99 -5.88
CA THR A 2 -14.55 -4.55 -5.63
C THR A 2 -16.01 -4.16 -5.81
N HIS A 3 -16.48 -3.17 -5.05
CA HIS A 3 -17.76 -2.50 -5.25
C HIS A 3 -17.66 -1.09 -4.65
N ASP A 4 -18.04 -0.09 -5.45
CA ASP A 4 -17.89 1.33 -5.09
C ASP A 4 -18.96 1.84 -4.11
N GLU A 5 -20.15 1.22 -4.12
CA GLU A 5 -21.21 1.54 -3.17
C GLU A 5 -20.93 0.91 -1.81
N LEU A 6 -21.36 1.58 -0.75
CA LEU A 6 -21.16 1.16 0.64
C LEU A 6 -22.50 0.95 1.34
N PRO A 7 -23.27 -0.11 0.98
CA PRO A 7 -24.53 -0.41 1.63
C PRO A 7 -24.32 -0.78 3.10
N ALA A 8 -25.37 -0.61 3.92
CA ALA A 8 -25.31 -0.93 5.34
C ALA A 8 -25.12 -2.43 5.63
N ASP A 9 -25.62 -3.28 4.74
CA ASP A 9 -25.48 -4.74 4.84
C ASP A 9 -24.27 -5.23 4.01
N PRO A 10 -23.26 -5.86 4.63
CA PRO A 10 -22.10 -6.39 3.91
C PRO A 10 -22.46 -7.53 2.93
N ALA A 11 -23.55 -8.27 3.16
CA ALA A 11 -23.99 -9.29 2.21
C ALA A 11 -24.38 -8.66 0.87
N VAL A 12 -25.06 -7.50 0.91
CA VAL A 12 -25.42 -6.73 -0.28
C VAL A 12 -24.16 -6.24 -1.02
N TRP A 13 -23.13 -5.79 -0.30
CA TRP A 13 -21.85 -5.40 -0.92
C TRP A 13 -21.17 -6.59 -1.63
N GLN A 14 -21.18 -7.77 -1.00
CA GLN A 14 -20.55 -8.96 -1.54
C GLN A 14 -21.30 -9.51 -2.76
N GLU A 15 -22.63 -9.57 -2.72
CA GLU A 15 -23.46 -10.10 -3.81
C GLU A 15 -23.33 -9.27 -5.09
N ASN A 16 -23.20 -7.94 -4.95
CA ASN A 16 -23.11 -7.01 -6.07
C ASN A 16 -21.67 -6.67 -6.46
N GLY A 17 -20.67 -7.24 -5.78
CA GLY A 17 -19.26 -6.97 -6.03
C GLY A 17 -18.69 -7.68 -7.26
N THR A 18 -17.83 -6.97 -8.00
CA THR A 18 -17.13 -7.52 -9.17
C THR A 18 -15.94 -8.35 -8.71
N LYS A 19 -15.88 -9.63 -9.08
CA LYS A 19 -14.72 -10.51 -8.81
C LYS A 19 -13.56 -10.18 -9.76
N HIS A 20 -12.34 -10.31 -9.23
CA HIS A 20 -11.09 -10.10 -9.96
C HIS A 20 -10.19 -11.31 -9.72
N THR A 21 -9.47 -11.76 -10.75
CA THR A 21 -8.62 -12.97 -10.70
C THR A 21 -7.22 -12.69 -10.16
N ASP A 22 -6.77 -11.43 -10.20
CA ASP A 22 -5.44 -11.02 -9.76
C ASP A 22 -5.41 -10.52 -8.30
N SER A 23 -4.20 -10.28 -7.80
CA SER A 23 -3.99 -9.70 -6.48
C SER A 23 -4.68 -8.34 -6.34
N TRP A 24 -5.29 -8.10 -5.18
CA TRP A 24 -5.85 -6.79 -4.82
C TRP A 24 -4.80 -5.67 -4.80
N TRP A 25 -3.50 -6.00 -4.75
CA TRP A 25 -2.41 -5.04 -4.83
C TRP A 25 -2.48 -4.15 -6.07
N LEU A 26 -2.94 -4.67 -7.20
CA LEU A 26 -3.04 -3.88 -8.44
C LEU A 26 -4.07 -2.76 -8.30
N HIS A 27 -5.26 -3.09 -7.78
CA HIS A 27 -6.31 -2.11 -7.52
C HIS A 27 -5.86 -1.04 -6.50
N TRP A 28 -5.19 -1.48 -5.43
CA TRP A 28 -4.65 -0.56 -4.43
C TRP A 28 -3.52 0.34 -5.00
N GLN A 29 -2.65 -0.21 -5.85
CA GLN A 29 -1.59 0.55 -6.50
C GLN A 29 -2.16 1.66 -7.40
N GLU A 30 -3.22 1.39 -8.15
CA GLU A 30 -3.92 2.40 -8.96
C GLU A 30 -4.49 3.52 -8.08
N TRP A 31 -5.20 3.14 -7.00
CA TRP A 31 -5.74 4.07 -6.03
C TRP A 31 -4.64 4.96 -5.41
N GLN A 32 -3.51 4.38 -5.02
CA GLN A 32 -2.34 5.09 -4.47
C GLN A 32 -1.68 6.01 -5.50
N THR A 33 -1.55 5.58 -6.76
CA THR A 33 -0.82 6.32 -7.81
C THR A 33 -1.46 7.68 -8.06
N SER A 34 -2.80 7.75 -8.10
CA SER A 34 -3.53 9.02 -8.24
C SER A 34 -3.34 10.00 -7.07
N ARG A 35 -2.83 9.52 -5.93
CA ARG A 35 -2.69 10.26 -4.67
C ARG A 35 -1.25 10.49 -4.23
N SER A 36 -0.27 9.92 -4.93
CA SER A 36 1.17 9.95 -4.56
C SER A 36 1.94 11.16 -5.11
N GLY A 37 1.25 12.11 -5.75
CA GLY A 37 1.86 13.31 -6.33
C GLY A 37 2.68 13.05 -7.59
N LYS A 38 3.47 14.04 -8.00
CA LYS A 38 4.29 13.95 -9.22
C LYS A 38 5.53 13.09 -9.00
N LEU A 39 5.95 12.37 -10.03
CA LEU A 39 7.22 11.65 -10.02
C LEU A 39 8.41 12.61 -9.87
N LYS A 40 9.42 12.17 -9.12
CA LYS A 40 10.71 12.86 -8.96
C LYS A 40 11.85 11.84 -9.02
N LYS A 41 13.08 12.32 -9.22
CA LYS A 41 14.26 11.46 -9.16
C LYS A 41 14.36 10.78 -7.80
N ALA A 42 14.68 9.48 -7.81
CA ALA A 42 14.92 8.73 -6.59
C ALA A 42 16.12 9.32 -5.82
N PRO A 43 16.04 9.46 -4.49
CA PRO A 43 17.21 9.83 -3.67
C PRO A 43 18.34 8.81 -3.84
N ALA A 44 19.58 9.29 -3.92
CA ALA A 44 20.76 8.44 -4.09
C ALA A 44 21.28 7.81 -2.79
N ALA A 45 20.81 8.27 -1.64
CA ALA A 45 21.21 7.79 -0.31
C ALA A 45 19.98 7.63 0.59
N LEU A 46 20.06 6.70 1.54
CA LEU A 46 19.04 6.47 2.56
C LEU A 46 19.20 7.46 3.73
N GLY A 47 18.08 7.89 4.30
CA GLY A 47 18.04 8.83 5.43
C GLY A 47 18.33 10.28 5.05
N ASN A 48 18.68 11.10 6.03
CA ASN A 48 19.11 12.50 5.88
C ASN A 48 20.07 12.92 7.01
N LYS A 49 20.52 14.19 7.05
CA LYS A 49 21.48 14.66 8.07
C LYS A 49 20.98 14.53 9.51
N ALA A 50 19.68 14.70 9.74
CA ALA A 50 19.08 14.56 11.06
C ALA A 50 18.83 13.09 11.43
N TYR A 51 18.62 12.24 10.42
CA TYR A 51 18.31 10.82 10.56
C TYR A 51 19.15 10.00 9.58
N PRO A 52 20.44 9.76 9.87
CA PRO A 52 21.28 8.92 9.03
C PRO A 52 20.77 7.47 9.04
N SER A 53 21.08 6.72 7.99
CA SER A 53 20.81 5.27 7.98
C SER A 53 21.51 4.60 9.16
N ALA A 54 20.79 3.75 9.88
CA ALA A 54 21.32 2.96 10.98
C ALA A 54 21.82 1.60 10.46
N GLU A 55 21.24 0.50 10.94
CA GLU A 55 21.51 -0.85 10.43
C GLU A 55 20.73 -1.19 9.16
N ALA A 56 21.16 -2.23 8.45
CA ALA A 56 20.43 -2.74 7.30
C ALA A 56 19.07 -3.33 7.74
N ALA A 57 18.03 -3.14 6.93
CA ALA A 57 16.75 -3.83 7.11
C ALA A 57 16.95 -5.36 7.09
N PRO A 58 16.20 -6.14 7.90
CA PRO A 58 15.00 -5.74 8.64
C PRO A 58 15.25 -5.18 10.05
N GLY A 59 16.51 -4.97 10.43
CA GLY A 59 16.89 -4.50 11.76
C GLY A 59 16.83 -5.59 12.83
N THR A 60 17.04 -5.18 14.07
CA THR A 60 17.19 -6.08 15.22
C THR A 60 15.86 -6.46 15.87
N TYR A 61 14.91 -5.54 15.93
CA TYR A 61 13.65 -5.72 16.69
C TYR A 61 12.80 -6.89 16.18
N VAL A 62 12.82 -7.18 14.88
CA VAL A 62 12.07 -8.32 14.30
C VAL A 62 12.59 -9.69 14.77
N HIS A 63 13.81 -9.75 15.30
CA HIS A 63 14.47 -10.97 15.75
C HIS A 63 14.37 -11.20 17.27
N GLU A 64 13.83 -10.21 17.99
CA GLU A 64 13.54 -10.36 19.41
C GLU A 64 12.38 -11.34 19.62
N ARG A 65 12.40 -12.07 20.74
CA ARG A 65 11.45 -13.15 21.06
C ARG A 65 10.45 -12.74 22.11
#